data_AF-A0A9D6JF22-F1
#
_entry.id   AF-A0A9D6JF22-F1
#
_cell.length_a   1.000
_cell.length_b   1.000
_cell.length_c   1.000
_cell.angle_alpha   90.00
_cell.angle_beta   90.00
_cell.angle_gamma   90.00
#
_symmetry.space_group_name_H-M   'P 1'
#
loop_
_entity.id
_entity.type
_entity.pdbx_description
1 polymer ?
#
loop_
_entity_poly.entity_id
_entity_poly.type
_entity_poly.pdbx_seq_one_letter_code
_entity_poly.pdbx_strand_id
1 'polypeptide(L)' 'MSLPIERVDEYRWRIPPDAKAGMRVPAIIFADEKLMDQIRHDLSLEQAANSATLPGIVKAAYAMPDIHQGYG' A
#
# COMPACT_ATOMS: atom_id res chain seq x y z
N MET A 1 -9.52 -11.48 0.86
CA MET A 1 -9.47 -11.07 -0.57
C MET A 1 -8.10 -10.46 -0.79
N SER A 2 -7.39 -10.85 -1.83
CA SER A 2 -6.07 -10.27 -2.15
C SER A 2 -6.26 -8.86 -2.73
N LEU A 3 -5.62 -7.85 -2.16
CA LEU A 3 -5.57 -6.52 -2.77
C LEU A 3 -4.81 -6.59 -4.11
N PRO A 4 -5.36 -6.05 -5.21
CA PRO A 4 -4.60 -5.89 -6.44
C PRO A 4 -3.41 -4.95 -6.18
N ILE A 5 -2.23 -5.33 -6.65
CA ILE A 5 -1.02 -4.53 -6.54
C ILE A 5 -0.23 -4.59 -7.84
N GLU A 6 0.19 -3.42 -8.30
CA GLU A 6 0.84 -3.23 -9.59
C GLU A 6 2.31 -2.85 -9.35
N ARG A 7 3.24 -3.49 -10.04
CA ARG A 7 4.63 -3.02 -10.06
C ARG A 7 4.72 -1.78 -10.95
N VAL A 8 5.18 -0.66 -10.39
CA VAL A 8 5.36 0.60 -11.13
C VAL A 8 6.77 0.67 -11.71
N ASP A 9 7.78 0.30 -10.90
CA ASP A 9 9.17 0.14 -11.32
C ASP A 9 9.91 -0.85 -10.40
N GLU A 10 11.25 -0.80 -10.40
CA GLU A 10 12.09 -1.70 -9.61
C GLU A 10 11.83 -1.60 -8.09
N TYR A 11 11.47 -0.41 -7.60
CA TYR A 11 11.37 -0.11 -6.17
C TYR A 11 9.99 0.42 -5.75
N ARG A 12 9.04 0.56 -6.66
CA ARG A 12 7.70 1.09 -6.37
C ARG A 12 6.60 0.14 -6.79
N TRP A 13 5.68 -0.08 -5.86
CA TRP A 13 4.45 -0.83 -6.06
C TRP A 13 3.25 0.06 -5.76
N ARG A 14 2.15 -0.13 -6.48
CA ARG A 14 0.93 0.66 -6.36
C ARG A 14 -0.27 -0.23 -6.05
N ILE A 15 -0.98 0.11 -4.99
CA ILE A 15 -2.34 -0.35 -4.76
C ILE A 15 -3.26 0.71 -5.40
N PRO A 16 -4.00 0.37 -6.48
CA PRO A 16 -4.81 1.34 -7.19
C PRO A 16 -6.00 1.80 -6.31
N PRO A 17 -6.55 3.00 -6.52
CA PRO A 17 -7.59 3.58 -5.67
C PRO A 17 -8.95 2.85 -5.75
N ASP A 18 -9.13 1.94 -6.70
CA ASP A 18 -10.30 1.07 -6.82
C ASP A 18 -10.08 -0.34 -6.21
N ALA A 19 -8.89 -0.61 -5.68
CA ALA A 19 -8.54 -1.88 -5.03
C ALA A 19 -9.43 -2.22 -3.83
N LYS A 20 -9.95 -1.19 -3.15
CA LYS A 20 -10.82 -1.32 -1.98
C LYS A 20 -11.83 -0.17 -1.92
N ALA A 21 -13.06 -0.51 -1.54
CA ALA A 21 -14.12 0.48 -1.36
C ALA A 21 -13.71 1.56 -0.35
N GLY A 22 -13.92 2.82 -0.72
CA GLY A 22 -13.64 3.98 0.13
C GLY A 22 -12.24 4.57 -0.02
N MET A 23 -11.32 3.91 -0.75
CA MET A 23 -10.04 4.52 -1.10
C MET A 23 -10.28 5.79 -1.93
N ARG A 24 -9.55 6.86 -1.60
CA ARG A 24 -9.63 8.19 -2.24
C ARG A 24 -8.42 8.49 -3.12
N VAL A 25 -7.29 7.86 -2.80
CA VAL A 25 -5.99 7.98 -3.47
C VAL A 25 -5.35 6.59 -3.55
N PRO A 26 -4.34 6.35 -4.39
CA PRO A 26 -3.58 5.10 -4.36
C PRO A 26 -2.77 4.96 -3.06
N ALA A 27 -2.31 3.75 -2.77
CA ALA A 27 -1.18 3.54 -1.87
C ALA A 27 0.08 3.19 -2.67
N ILE A 28 1.21 3.80 -2.33
CA ILE A 28 2.52 3.58 -2.97
C ILE A 28 3.46 2.98 -1.94
N ILE A 29 3.97 1.79 -2.26
CA ILE A 29 4.88 1.02 -1.41
C ILE A 29 6.26 1.08 -2.03
N PHE A 30 7.25 1.53 -1.26
CA PHE A 30 8.64 1.52 -1.68
C PHE A 30 9.28 0.22 -1.19
N ALA A 31 9.57 -0.70 -2.10
CA ALA A 31 10.21 -1.98 -1.79
C ALA A 31 10.82 -2.57 -3.06
N ASP A 32 12.00 -3.19 -2.92
CA ASP A 32 12.47 -4.13 -3.93
C ASP A 32 11.61 -5.42 -3.91
N GLU A 33 11.88 -6.34 -4.83
CA GLU A 33 11.10 -7.58 -4.96
C GLU A 33 11.17 -8.46 -3.72
N LYS A 34 12.35 -8.60 -3.12
CA LYS A 34 12.57 -9.45 -1.93
C LYS A 34 11.86 -8.90 -0.70
N LEU A 35 11.91 -7.58 -0.51
CA LEU A 35 11.24 -6.90 0.57
C LEU A 35 9.72 -6.93 0.37
N MET A 36 9.25 -6.76 -0.88
CA MET A 36 7.82 -6.88 -1.20
C MET A 36 7.28 -8.27 -0.84
N ASP A 37 8.06 -9.34 -1.07
CA ASP A 37 7.68 -10.68 -0.63
C ASP A 37 7.49 -10.74 0.88
N GLN A 38 8.37 -10.12 1.67
CA GLN A 38 8.21 -10.07 3.13
C GLN A 38 6.97 -9.28 3.56
N ILE A 39 6.74 -8.10 2.97
CA ILE A 39 5.60 -7.22 3.27
C ILE A 39 4.25 -7.93 3.02
N ARG A 40 4.19 -8.89 2.09
CA ARG A 40 2.97 -9.67 1.82
C ARG A 40 2.56 -10.62 2.95
N HIS A 41 3.41 -10.83 3.95
CA HIS A 41 3.17 -11.79 5.04
C HIS A 41 2.43 -11.19 6.25
N ASP A 42 2.16 -9.89 6.28
CA ASP A 42 1.40 -9.23 7.35
C ASP A 42 0.30 -8.30 6.80
N LEU A 43 -0.31 -7.50 7.67
CA LEU A 43 -1.40 -6.59 7.32
C LEU A 43 -0.94 -5.20 6.83
N SER A 44 0.36 -4.99 6.59
CA SER A 44 0.93 -3.70 6.17
C SER A 44 0.25 -3.12 4.93
N LEU A 45 0.04 -3.94 3.89
CA LEU A 45 -0.60 -3.51 2.64
C LEU A 45 -2.07 -3.13 2.86
N GLU A 46 -2.76 -3.88 3.71
CA GLU A 46 -4.15 -3.60 4.07
C GLU A 46 -4.26 -2.29 4.86
N GLN A 47 -3.34 -2.04 5.79
CA GLN A 47 -3.27 -0.80 6.55
C GLN A 47 -2.91 0.42 5.68
N ALA A 48 -2.03 0.24 4.69
CA ALA A 48 -1.76 1.26 3.69
C ALA A 48 -3.01 1.59 2.84
N ALA A 49 -3.76 0.57 2.43
CA ALA A 49 -5.04 0.75 1.73
C ALA A 49 -6.11 1.42 2.62
N ASN A 50 -6.17 1.08 3.91
CA ASN A 50 -7.07 1.74 4.88
C ASN A 50 -6.74 3.23 5.05
N SER A 51 -5.45 3.56 5.17
CA SER A 51 -4.98 4.95 5.27
C SER A 51 -5.39 5.77 4.04
N ALA A 52 -5.41 5.15 2.87
CA ALA A 52 -5.84 5.77 1.62
C ALA A 52 -7.34 6.11 1.57
N THR A 53 -8.15 5.70 2.56
CA THR A 53 -9.58 6.03 2.67
C THR A 53 -9.87 7.31 3.45
N LEU A 54 -8.88 7.83 4.19
CA LEU A 54 -9.08 8.91 5.15
C LEU A 54 -9.51 10.23 4.47
N PRO A 55 -10.55 10.93 4.97
CA PRO A 55 -10.97 12.22 4.42
C PRO A 55 -9.83 13.25 4.44
N GLY A 56 -9.62 13.95 3.31
CA GLY A 56 -8.59 14.98 3.20
C GLY A 56 -7.20 14.48 2.79
N ILE A 57 -7.01 13.17 2.60
CA ILE A 57 -5.77 12.66 1.99
C ILE A 57 -5.66 13.16 0.54
N VAL A 58 -4.44 13.53 0.12
CA VAL A 58 -4.24 14.33 -1.12
C VAL A 58 -3.70 13.50 -2.29
N LYS A 59 -2.49 12.95 -2.16
CA LYS A 59 -1.75 12.36 -3.30
C LYS A 59 -1.76 10.84 -3.29
N ALA A 60 -1.30 10.26 -2.18
CA ALA A 60 -1.23 8.83 -1.95
C ALA A 60 -1.02 8.57 -0.45
N ALA A 61 -1.32 7.35 -0.01
CA ALA A 61 -0.70 6.81 1.20
C ALA A 61 0.68 6.25 0.83
N TYR A 62 1.75 6.71 1.47
CA TYR A 62 3.11 6.24 1.19
C TYR A 62 3.59 5.32 2.29
N ALA A 63 4.06 4.13 1.91
CA ALA A 63 4.72 3.17 2.79
C ALA A 63 6.21 3.12 2.46
N MET A 64 7.05 3.35 3.46
CA MET A 64 8.51 3.29 3.34
C MET A 64 9.00 1.83 3.33
N PRO A 65 10.27 1.57 2.94
CA PRO A 65 10.81 0.20 2.86
C PRO A 65 10.82 -0.58 4.18
N ASP A 66 10.74 0.10 5.31
CA ASP A 66 10.67 -0.48 6.66
C ASP A 66 9.22 -0.65 7.17
N ILE A 67 8.23 -0.58 6.26
CA ILE A 67 6.83 -0.82 6.62
C ILE A 67 6.66 -2.20 7.27
N HIS A 68 5.88 -2.21 8.35
CA HIS A 68 5.47 -3.39 9.09
C HIS A 68 4.09 -3.13 9.68
N GLN A 69 3.39 -4.19 10.06
CA GLN A 69 2.07 -4.08 10.69
C GLN A 69 2.15 -3.24 11.98
N GLY A 70 1.33 -2.20 12.04
CA GLY A 70 1.22 -1.30 13.19
C GLY A 70 -0.17 -1.30 13.82
N TYR A 71 -0.46 -0.25 14.59
CA TYR A 71 -1.81 0.07 15.06
C TYR A 71 -2.43 1.11 14.12
N GLY A 72 -3.53 0.75 13.48
CA GLY A 72 -4.23 1.58 12.49
C GLY A 72 -5.49 0.91 12.00
#